data_AF-A0A7C4ZYD9-F1
#
_entry.id   AF-A0A7C4ZYD9-F1
#
_cell.length_a   1.000
_cell.length_b   1.000
_cell.length_c   1.000
_cell.angle_alpha   90.00
_cell.angle_beta   90.00
_cell.angle_gamma   90.00
#
_symmetry.space_group_name_H-M   'P 1'
#
loop_
_entity.id
_entity.type
_entity.pdbx_description
1 polymer ?
#
loop_
_entity_poly.entity_id
_entity_poly.type
_entity_poly.pdbx_seq_one_letter_code
_entity_poly.pdbx_strand_id
1 'polypeptide(L)' 'MENQVCLKCGGEMDEGTVSVSEGVNYISNRQTSMFKVVTPARRARVCLACGYIELYLDTAELRKKIGK' A
#
# COMPACT_ATOMS: atom_id res chain seq x y z
N MET A 1 -2.27 18.35 -7.98
CA MET A 1 -2.45 17.23 -8.93
C MET A 1 -1.37 16.21 -8.64
N GLU A 2 -1.67 15.19 -7.85
CA GLU A 2 -0.76 14.06 -7.67
C GLU A 2 -0.81 13.19 -8.93
N ASN A 3 0.35 12.79 -9.45
CA ASN A 3 0.49 12.01 -10.68
C ASN A 3 -0.49 10.81 -10.72
N GLN A 4 -1.48 10.87 -11.62
CA GLN A 4 -2.46 9.81 -11.86
C GLN A 4 -1.99 8.79 -12.92
N VAL A 5 -0.70 8.77 -13.23
CA VAL A 5 -0.12 7.92 -14.27
C VAL A 5 0.67 6.77 -13.66
N CYS A 6 0.56 5.60 -14.27
CA CYS A 6 1.20 4.37 -13.85
C CYS A 6 2.73 4.49 -13.91
N LEU A 7 3.41 4.20 -12.80
CA LEU A 7 4.88 4.23 -12.72
C LEU A 7 5.58 3.15 -13.57
N LYS A 8 4.84 2.14 -14.07
CA LYS A 8 5.37 1.07 -14.91
C LYS A 8 5.24 1.31 -16.40
N CYS A 9 4.14 1.91 -16.85
CA CYS A 9 3.86 2.06 -18.29
C CYS A 9 3.31 3.44 -18.70
N GLY A 10 3.10 4.37 -17.75
CA GLY A 10 2.52 5.69 -18.01
C GLY A 10 1.00 5.71 -18.26
N GLY A 11 0.33 4.55 -18.23
CA GLY A 11 -1.12 4.44 -18.42
C GLY A 11 -1.95 5.05 -17.28
N GLU A 12 -3.25 5.20 -17.50
CA GLU A 12 -4.20 5.71 -16.51
C GLU A 12 -4.29 4.78 -15.28
N MET A 13 -4.39 5.40 -14.10
CA MET A 13 -4.59 4.72 -12.82
C MET A 13 -5.99 5.01 -12.28
N ASP A 14 -6.70 3.95 -11.90
CA ASP A 14 -7.97 4.03 -11.17
C ASP A 14 -7.75 3.88 -9.66
N GLU A 15 -8.54 4.57 -8.85
CA GLU A 15 -8.46 4.51 -7.38
C GLU A 15 -9.59 3.68 -6.77
N GLY A 16 -9.23 2.79 -5.84
CA GLY A 16 -10.20 1.94 -5.15
C GLY A 16 -9.66 1.36 -3.85
N THR A 17 -10.25 0.24 -3.44
CA THR A 17 -9.88 -0.50 -2.23
C THR A 17 -9.67 -1.98 -2.56
N VAL A 18 -8.78 -2.64 -1.81
CA VAL A 18 -8.65 -4.10 -1.91
C VAL A 18 -9.63 -4.74 -0.94
N SER A 19 -10.57 -5.53 -1.46
CA SER A 19 -11.50 -6.31 -0.63
C SER A 19 -11.05 -7.78 -0.58
N VAL A 20 -10.41 -8.15 0.51
CA VAL A 20 -10.13 -9.55 0.89
C VAL A 20 -10.65 -9.74 2.30
N SER A 21 -11.11 -10.95 2.66
CA SER A 21 -11.67 -11.24 3.98
C SER A 21 -10.76 -10.82 5.16
N GLU A 22 -9.44 -10.80 4.95
CA GLU A 22 -8.44 -10.35 5.93
C GLU A 22 -7.62 -9.11 5.48
N GLY A 23 -7.95 -8.54 4.32
CA GLY A 23 -7.21 -7.44 3.71
C GLY A 23 -5.80 -7.82 3.22
N VAL A 24 -5.07 -6.82 2.71
CA VAL A 24 -3.63 -6.95 2.39
C VAL A 24 -2.81 -6.27 3.47
N ASN A 25 -1.83 -7.00 4.01
CA ASN A 25 -1.02 -6.57 5.14
C ASN A 25 0.44 -6.37 4.73
N TYR A 26 1.03 -5.25 5.15
CA TYR A 26 2.45 -4.98 5.02
C TYR A 26 3.19 -5.26 6.34
N ILE A 27 4.29 -5.98 6.26
CA ILE A 27 5.21 -6.23 7.38
C ILE A 27 6.54 -5.58 7.05
N SER A 28 6.98 -4.64 7.89
CA SER A 28 8.25 -3.95 7.66
C SER A 28 9.42 -4.74 8.25
N ASN A 29 10.49 -4.92 7.47
CA ASN A 29 11.76 -5.45 7.96
C ASN A 29 12.52 -4.47 8.87
N ARG A 30 12.02 -3.24 9.05
CA ARG A 30 12.58 -2.26 9.99
C ARG A 30 12.08 -2.43 11.42
N GLN A 31 11.11 -3.32 11.64
CA GLN A 31 10.64 -3.64 12.98
C GLN A 31 11.72 -4.43 13.71
N THR A 32 12.08 -3.96 14.90
CA THR A 32 13.14 -4.54 15.75
C THR A 32 12.58 -5.46 16.83
N SER A 33 11.26 -5.45 17.05
CA SER A 33 10.59 -6.31 18.01
C SER A 33 10.54 -7.78 17.53
N MET A 34 10.62 -8.70 18.49
CA MET A 34 10.49 -10.15 18.23
C MET A 34 9.12 -10.50 17.61
N PHE A 35 8.07 -9.75 17.95
CA PHE A 35 6.75 -9.84 17.33
C PHE A 35 6.61 -8.77 16.25
N LYS A 36 6.37 -9.21 15.00
CA LYS A 36 6.11 -8.30 13.89
C LYS A 36 4.64 -7.89 13.86
N VAL A 37 4.38 -6.60 13.74
CA VAL A 37 3.04 -6.02 13.65
C VAL A 37 2.72 -5.69 12.18
N VAL A 38 1.58 -6.15 11.69
CA VAL A 38 1.10 -5.90 10.33
C VAL A 38 0.53 -4.50 10.18
N THR A 39 0.68 -3.84 9.03
CA THR A 39 -0.01 -2.59 8.68
C THR A 39 -0.97 -2.83 7.52
N PRO A 40 -2.29 -2.60 7.68
CA PRO A 40 -3.25 -2.87 6.61
C PRO A 40 -3.14 -1.82 5.50
N ALA A 41 -3.15 -2.28 4.25
CA ALA A 41 -3.34 -1.43 3.08
C ALA A 41 -4.85 -1.15 2.91
N ARG A 42 -5.24 0.12 3.00
CA ARG A 42 -6.65 0.53 2.97
C ARG A 42 -7.07 1.15 1.64
N ARG A 43 -6.12 1.73 0.91
CA ARG A 43 -6.34 2.33 -0.40
C ARG A 43 -5.43 1.67 -1.41
N ALA A 44 -5.93 1.53 -2.63
CA ALA A 44 -5.18 0.98 -3.74
C ALA A 44 -5.42 1.81 -5.00
N ARG A 45 -4.46 1.77 -5.91
CA ARG A 45 -4.66 2.20 -7.29
C ARG A 45 -4.25 1.10 -8.23
N VAL A 46 -4.98 0.94 -9.34
CA VAL A 46 -4.68 -0.06 -10.37
C VAL A 46 -4.51 0.59 -11.72
N CYS A 47 -3.47 0.19 -12.45
CA CYS A 47 -3.29 0.62 -13.82
C CYS A 47 -4.27 -0.12 -14.72
N LEU A 48 -5.14 0.63 -15.41
CA LEU A 48 -6.11 0.06 -16.34
C LEU A 48 -5.46 -0.50 -17.62
N ALA A 49 -4.20 -0.15 -17.89
CA ALA A 49 -3.47 -0.61 -19.08
C ALA A 49 -2.60 -1.85 -18.84
N CYS A 50 -1.91 -1.96 -17.70
CA CYS A 50 -0.95 -3.05 -17.46
C CYS A 50 -1.19 -3.85 -16.18
N GLY A 51 -2.22 -3.52 -15.39
CA GLY A 51 -2.56 -4.23 -14.15
C GLY A 51 -1.60 -4.00 -12.99
N TYR A 52 -0.65 -3.06 -13.09
CA TYR A 52 0.19 -2.66 -11.97
C TYR A 52 -0.67 -2.10 -10.82
N ILE A 53 -0.40 -2.53 -9.59
CA ILE A 53 -1.14 -2.11 -8.39
C ILE A 53 -0.21 -1.34 -7.44
N GLU A 54 -0.69 -0.21 -6.95
CA GLU A 54 -0.11 0.54 -5.84
C GLU A 54 -0.97 0.35 -4.59
N LEU A 55 -0.34 0.05 -3.46
CA LEU A 55 -1.00 -0.10 -2.17
C LEU A 55 -0.54 1.01 -1.22
N TYR A 56 -1.51 1.65 -0.59
CA TYR A 56 -1.28 2.77 0.31
C TYR A 56 -1.53 2.36 1.75
N LEU A 57 -0.53 2.61 2.60
CA LEU A 57 -0.56 2.38 4.05
C LEU A 57 -0.79 3.71 4.77
N ASP A 58 -1.41 3.66 5.95
CA ASP A 58 -1.38 4.80 6.87
C ASP A 58 0.06 4.99 7.39
N THR A 59 0.65 6.14 7.06
CA THR A 59 2.05 6.40 7.43
C THR A 59 2.24 6.70 8.91
N ALA A 60 1.23 7.21 9.61
CA ALA A 60 1.28 7.41 11.06
C ALA A 60 1.20 6.06 11.79
N GLU A 61 0.33 5.16 11.33
CA GLU A 61 0.25 3.80 11.85
C GLU A 61 1.54 3.01 11.58
N LEU A 62 2.09 3.11 10.38
CA LEU A 62 3.35 2.46 10.02
C LEU A 62 4.52 2.96 10.89
N ARG A 63 4.65 4.29 11.07
CA ARG A 63 5.71 4.91 11.87
C ARG A 63 5.72 4.43 13.32
N LYS A 64 4.54 4.40 13.96
CA LYS A 64 4.35 3.84 15.31
C LYS A 64 4.88 2.41 15.41
N LYS A 65 4.63 1.58 14.40
CA LYS A 65 5.04 0.16 14.40
C LYS A 65 6.54 -0.05 14.15
N ILE A 66 7.20 0.88 13.45
CA ILE A 66 8.66 0.82 13.21
C ILE A 66 9.47 1.67 14.19
N GLY A 67 8.84 2.25 15.22
CA GLY A 67 9.50 3.06 16.24
C GLY A 67 10.01 4.42 15.75
N LYS A 68 9.30 5.05 14.81
CA LYS A 68 9.62 6.38 14.26
C LYS A 68 8.52 7.39 14.48
#